data_AF-A0A418KJG2-F1
#
_entry.id   AF-A0A418KJG2-F1
#
_cell.length_a   1.000
_cell.length_b   1.000
_cell.length_c   1.000
_cell.angle_alpha   90.00
_cell.angle_beta   90.00
_cell.angle_gamma   90.00
#
_symmetry.space_group_name_H-M   'P 1'
#
loop_
_entity.id
_entity.type
_entity.pdbx_description
1 polymer ?
#
loop_
_entity_poly.entity_id
_entity_poly.type
_entity_poly.pdbx_seq_one_letter_code
_entity_poly.pdbx_strand_id
1 'polypeptide(L)'
;MGFFRRREDDQPQPSAFVADICHRLGEGYGGFDTVTPLPPGSGGPGAEVVIHVVGSADPDRPPFLRGTGIVRTARAYPDRTEVFDGDALLAVYDDLTVTDVFGAQ
;
A
#
# COMPACT_ATOMS: atom_id res chain seq x y z
N MET A 1 14.53 -34.52 -14.42
CA MET A 1 14.88 -33.12 -14.12
C MET A 1 13.59 -32.34 -13.93
N GLY A 2 13.10 -32.26 -12.69
CA GLY A 2 11.85 -31.56 -12.39
C GLY A 2 12.09 -30.05 -12.34
N PHE A 3 11.40 -29.30 -13.20
CA PHE A 3 11.32 -27.86 -13.09
C PHE A 3 10.45 -27.53 -11.88
N PHE A 4 11.07 -27.18 -10.75
CA PHE A 4 10.36 -26.57 -9.64
C PHE A 4 9.97 -25.14 -10.05
N ARG A 5 8.80 -25.00 -10.70
CA ARG A 5 8.07 -23.72 -10.68
C ARG A 5 7.70 -23.48 -9.23
N ARG A 6 8.48 -22.64 -8.54
CA ARG A 6 8.07 -22.04 -7.26
C ARG A 6 6.76 -21.30 -7.56
N ARG A 7 5.66 -21.74 -6.96
CA ARG A 7 4.34 -21.11 -7.10
C ARG A 7 4.47 -19.62 -6.73
N GLU A 8 4.06 -18.74 -7.64
CA GLU A 8 3.74 -17.34 -7.33
C GLU A 8 2.53 -17.23 -6.38
N ASP A 9 1.83 -18.34 -6.10
CA ASP A 9 0.58 -18.41 -5.33
C ASP A 9 0.69 -18.15 -3.81
N ASP A 10 1.88 -18.05 -3.22
CA ASP A 10 2.04 -17.81 -1.76
C ASP A 10 2.33 -16.34 -1.40
N GLN A 11 2.39 -15.44 -2.39
CA GLN A 11 2.54 -14.03 -2.10
C GLN A 11 1.21 -13.46 -1.56
N PRO A 12 1.24 -12.71 -0.44
CA PRO A 12 0.06 -12.02 0.06
C PRO A 12 -0.56 -11.19 -1.06
N GLN A 13 -1.88 -11.27 -1.20
CA GLN A 13 -2.59 -10.42 -2.16
C GLN A 13 -2.92 -9.08 -1.48
N PRO A 14 -2.73 -7.95 -2.17
CA PRO A 14 -3.14 -6.66 -1.65
C PRO A 14 -4.67 -6.58 -1.53
N SER A 15 -5.16 -5.71 -0.65
CA SER A 15 -6.57 -5.28 -0.70
C SER A 15 -6.90 -4.62 -2.05
N ALA A 16 -8.19 -4.55 -2.42
CA ALA A 16 -8.60 -3.94 -3.67
C ALA A 16 -8.16 -2.47 -3.79
N PHE A 17 -8.27 -1.72 -2.69
CA PHE A 17 -7.77 -0.34 -2.58
C PHE A 17 -6.26 -0.26 -2.86
N VAL A 18 -5.46 -1.11 -2.22
CA VAL A 18 -4.00 -1.13 -2.41
C VAL A 18 -3.62 -1.57 -3.82
N ALA A 19 -4.35 -2.54 -4.39
CA ALA A 19 -4.16 -2.97 -5.77
C ALA A 19 -4.37 -1.81 -6.76
N ASP A 20 -5.42 -1.00 -6.58
CA ASP A 20 -5.70 0.16 -7.43
C ASP A 20 -4.61 1.23 -7.30
N ILE A 21 -4.18 1.55 -6.07
CA ILE A 21 -3.06 2.49 -5.85
C ILE A 21 -1.79 2.03 -6.56
N CYS A 22 -1.38 0.77 -6.35
CA CYS A 22 -0.21 0.20 -7.00
C CYS A 22 -0.34 0.27 -8.53
N HIS A 23 -1.51 -0.08 -9.07
CA HIS A 23 -1.78 0.00 -10.50
C HIS A 23 -1.63 1.43 -11.05
N ARG A 24 -2.27 2.41 -10.41
CA ARG A 24 -2.23 3.83 -10.83
C ARG A 24 -0.84 4.44 -10.73
N LEU A 25 -0.06 4.06 -9.73
CA LEU A 25 1.33 4.49 -9.59
C LEU A 25 2.30 3.75 -10.52
N GLY A 26 1.87 2.67 -11.17
CA GLY A 26 2.74 1.78 -11.93
C GLY A 26 3.74 1.01 -11.06
N GLU A 27 3.41 0.80 -9.78
CA GLU A 27 4.25 0.11 -8.81
C GLU A 27 3.74 -1.33 -8.57
N GLY A 28 4.67 -2.25 -8.29
CA GLY A 28 4.30 -3.61 -7.87
C GLY A 28 3.97 -3.65 -6.38
N TYR A 29 3.07 -4.53 -5.96
CA TYR A 29 2.82 -4.76 -4.53
C TYR A 29 3.96 -5.59 -3.91
N GLY A 30 4.53 -5.08 -2.82
CA GLY A 30 5.67 -5.68 -2.12
C GLY A 30 5.31 -6.80 -1.15
N GLY A 31 4.02 -7.14 -0.97
CA GLY A 31 3.60 -8.24 -0.10
C GLY A 31 3.24 -7.87 1.34
N PHE A 32 3.09 -6.57 1.63
CA PHE A 32 2.59 -6.11 2.92
C PHE A 32 1.86 -4.77 2.80
N ASP A 33 0.71 -4.66 3.45
CA ASP A 33 0.03 -3.42 3.74
C ASP A 33 -0.65 -3.46 5.11
N THR A 34 -0.90 -2.29 5.68
CA THR A 34 -1.64 -2.14 6.94
C THR A 34 -2.52 -0.90 6.87
N VAL A 35 -3.63 -0.93 7.60
CA VAL A 35 -4.61 0.16 7.67
C VAL A 35 -4.74 0.60 9.13
N THR A 36 -4.67 1.90 9.38
CA THR A 36 -4.90 2.52 10.69
C THR A 36 -5.80 3.76 10.54
N PRO A 37 -6.57 4.14 11.57
CA PRO A 37 -7.25 5.43 11.56
C PRO A 37 -6.25 6.59 11.47
N LEU A 38 -6.59 7.65 10.73
CA LEU A 38 -5.77 8.86 10.72
C LEU A 38 -5.69 9.47 12.14
N PRO A 39 -4.50 9.97 12.55
CA PRO A 39 -4.37 10.63 13.84
C PRO A 39 -5.13 11.97 13.85
N PRO A 40 -5.58 12.45 15.02
CA PRO A 40 -6.17 13.76 15.16
C PRO A 40 -5.26 14.86 14.58
N GLY A 41 -5.84 15.83 13.88
CA GLY A 41 -5.09 16.93 13.25
C GLY A 41 -4.62 16.67 11.81
N SER A 42 -4.89 15.49 11.25
CA SER A 42 -4.51 15.12 9.87
C SER A 42 -5.44 15.68 8.78
N GLY A 43 -6.12 16.81 9.04
CA GLY A 43 -7.03 17.42 8.07
C GLY A 43 -8.46 16.83 8.02
N GLY A 44 -8.78 15.81 8.81
CA GLY A 44 -10.12 15.24 8.90
C GLY A 44 -10.13 13.79 9.40
N PRO A 45 -11.32 13.18 9.58
CA PRO A 45 -11.42 11.73 9.76
C PRO A 45 -10.99 11.00 8.48
N GLY A 46 -10.39 9.82 8.63
CA GLY A 46 -9.97 8.99 7.50
C GLY A 46 -9.10 7.82 7.95
N ALA A 47 -8.45 7.17 6.99
CA ALA A 47 -7.54 6.06 7.24
C ALA A 47 -6.17 6.32 6.59
N GLU A 48 -5.12 5.89 7.27
CA GLU A 48 -3.78 5.78 6.72
C GLU A 48 -3.54 4.33 6.32
N VAL A 49 -3.06 4.14 5.10
CA VAL A 49 -2.71 2.84 4.53
C VAL A 49 -1.23 2.87 4.19
N VAL A 50 -0.45 2.04 4.87
CA VAL A 50 0.99 1.89 4.63
C VAL A 50 1.19 0.69 3.73
N ILE A 51 1.84 0.89 2.59
CA ILE A 51 1.99 -0.09 1.51
C ILE A 51 3.47 -0.35 1.27
N HIS A 52 3.91 -1.60 1.36
CA HIS A 52 5.23 -1.98 0.87
C HIS A 52 5.13 -2.25 -0.64
N VAL A 53 6.00 -1.62 -1.43
CA VAL A 53 5.99 -1.74 -2.91
C VAL A 53 7.24 -2.43 -3.43
N VAL A 54 7.20 -3.00 -4.64
CA VAL A 54 8.33 -3.73 -5.22
C VAL A 54 9.53 -2.81 -5.45
N GLY A 55 10.71 -3.31 -5.09
CA GLY A 55 11.99 -2.70 -5.43
C GLY A 55 13.13 -3.46 -4.77
N SER A 56 14.34 -2.92 -4.88
CA SER A 56 15.53 -3.51 -4.26
C SER A 56 15.33 -3.62 -2.76
N ALA A 57 15.32 -4.85 -2.24
CA ALA A 57 15.29 -5.06 -0.80
C ALA A 57 16.51 -4.40 -0.16
N ASP A 58 16.30 -3.67 0.93
CA ASP A 58 17.39 -3.16 1.76
C ASP A 58 18.26 -4.35 2.23
N PRO A 59 19.57 -4.39 1.89
CA PRO A 59 20.44 -5.51 2.23
C PRO A 59 20.62 -5.70 3.73
N ASP A 60 20.42 -4.65 4.54
CA ASP A 60 20.55 -4.70 5.99
C ASP A 60 19.23 -5.14 6.68
N ARG A 61 18.16 -5.37 5.90
CA ARG A 61 16.84 -5.72 6.42
C ARG A 61 16.79 -7.18 6.89
N PRO A 62 16.33 -7.45 8.11
CA PRO A 62 16.20 -8.82 8.59
C PRO A 62 15.25 -9.67 7.74
N PRO A 63 15.61 -10.93 7.41
CA PRO A 63 14.87 -11.77 6.46
C PRO A 63 13.49 -12.22 6.95
N PHE A 64 13.18 -12.04 8.23
CA PHE A 64 11.85 -12.36 8.80
C PHE A 64 10.82 -11.22 8.64
N LEU A 65 11.25 -10.01 8.25
CA LEU A 65 10.34 -8.89 8.01
C LEU A 65 9.74 -8.95 6.60
N ARG A 66 8.41 -8.83 6.49
CA ARG A 66 7.70 -8.88 5.20
C ARG A 66 7.81 -7.57 4.41
N GLY A 67 7.76 -7.66 3.08
CA GLY A 67 7.85 -6.52 2.16
C GLY A 67 9.27 -6.20 1.70
N THR A 68 9.45 -5.04 1.07
CA THR A 68 10.74 -4.61 0.49
C THR A 68 11.48 -3.58 1.34
N GLY A 69 10.77 -2.89 2.23
CA GLY A 69 11.28 -1.72 2.96
C GLY A 69 11.05 -0.39 2.23
N ILE A 70 10.59 -0.43 0.96
CA ILE A 70 10.13 0.76 0.23
C ILE A 70 8.65 0.93 0.52
N VAL A 71 8.28 2.11 1.02
CA VAL A 71 6.95 2.37 1.56
C VAL A 71 6.27 3.49 0.78
N ARG A 72 4.96 3.30 0.54
CA ARG A 72 4.02 4.37 0.19
C ARG A 72 3.01 4.51 1.30
N THR A 73 2.63 5.75 1.59
CA THR A 73 1.59 6.04 2.57
C THR A 73 0.42 6.69 1.86
N ALA A 74 -0.73 6.02 1.86
CA ALA A 74 -1.97 6.58 1.32
C ALA A 74 -2.85 7.06 2.47
N ARG A 75 -3.26 8.33 2.45
CA ARG A 75 -4.23 8.91 3.37
C ARG A 75 -5.56 9.03 2.67
N ALA A 76 -6.49 8.17 3.04
CA ALA A 76 -7.83 8.11 2.48
C ALA A 76 -8.80 8.91 3.35
N TYR A 77 -9.41 9.92 2.75
CA TYR A 77 -10.42 10.80 3.32
C TYR A 77 -11.81 10.49 2.73
N PRO A 78 -12.88 11.11 3.23
CA PRO A 78 -14.22 10.94 2.65
C PRO A 78 -14.35 11.44 1.20
N ASP A 79 -13.48 12.34 0.77
CA ASP A 79 -13.56 13.04 -0.51
C ASP A 79 -12.39 12.76 -1.47
N ARG A 80 -11.28 12.21 -0.99
CA ARG A 80 -10.08 11.92 -1.79
C ARG A 80 -9.12 10.96 -1.09
N THR A 81 -8.10 10.52 -1.82
CA THR A 81 -6.92 9.84 -1.29
C THR A 81 -5.66 10.56 -1.72
N GLU A 82 -4.77 10.82 -0.78
CA GLU A 82 -3.45 11.41 -1.01
C GLU A 82 -2.37 10.35 -0.82
N VAL A 83 -1.45 10.16 -1.77
CA VAL A 83 -0.39 9.14 -1.68
C VAL A 83 0.99 9.78 -1.60
N PHE A 84 1.79 9.34 -0.65
CA PHE A 84 3.08 9.93 -0.29
C PHE A 84 4.24 8.92 -0.37
N ASP A 85 5.43 9.44 -0.67
CA ASP A 85 6.73 8.80 -0.45
C ASP A 85 7.49 9.61 0.62
N GLY A 86 7.48 9.11 1.87
CA GLY A 86 7.87 9.92 3.02
C GLY A 86 7.00 11.17 3.13
N ASP A 87 7.61 12.36 3.04
CA ASP A 87 6.91 13.65 3.07
C ASP A 87 6.52 14.16 1.67
N ALA A 88 6.95 13.48 0.60
CA ALA A 88 6.67 13.91 -0.76
C ALA A 88 5.31 13.40 -1.24
N LEU A 89 4.39 14.30 -1.58
CA LEU A 89 3.12 13.95 -2.21
C LEU A 89 3.37 13.47 -3.65
N LEU A 90 2.99 12.23 -3.94
CA LEU A 90 3.10 11.62 -5.26
C LEU A 90 1.85 11.82 -6.10
N ALA A 91 0.67 11.64 -5.49
CA ALA A 91 -0.59 11.64 -6.22
C ALA A 91 -1.77 12.02 -5.31
N VAL A 92 -2.83 12.54 -5.94
CA VAL A 92 -4.14 12.75 -5.33
C VAL A 92 -5.19 12.10 -6.23
N TYR A 93 -6.07 11.31 -5.65
CA TYR A 93 -7.18 10.63 -6.31
C TYR A 93 -8.49 11.06 -5.67
N ASP A 94 -9.30 11.83 -6.39
CA ASP A 94 -10.60 12.33 -5.90
C ASP A 94 -11.73 11.28 -6.02
N ASP A 95 -11.46 10.15 -6.69
CA ASP A 95 -12.38 9.04 -6.91
C ASP A 95 -12.09 7.83 -6.01
N LEU A 96 -11.06 7.91 -5.17
CA LEU A 96 -10.67 6.86 -4.23
C LEU A 96 -10.73 7.42 -2.81
N THR A 97 -11.51 6.77 -1.95
CA THR A 97 -11.91 7.33 -0.64
C THR A 97 -11.75 6.33 0.49
N VAL A 98 -11.98 6.78 1.72
CA VAL A 98 -12.00 5.92 2.91
C VAL A 98 -13.04 4.78 2.81
N THR A 99 -14.09 4.94 2.01
CA THR A 99 -15.07 3.87 1.78
C THR A 99 -14.46 2.71 1.00
N ASP A 100 -13.54 2.98 0.08
CA ASP A 100 -12.84 1.96 -0.70
C ASP A 100 -11.85 1.16 0.15
N VAL A 101 -11.34 1.75 1.24
CA VAL A 101 -10.45 1.08 2.21
C VAL A 101 -11.18 0.00 3.00
N PHE A 102 -12.39 0.29 3.48
CA PHE A 102 -13.16 -0.63 4.34
C PHE A 102 -14.25 -1.41 3.59
N GLY A 103 -14.47 -1.10 2.31
CA GLY A 103 -15.61 -1.56 1.52
C GLY A 103 -16.88 -0.76 1.82
N ALA A 104 -17.72 -0.55 0.79
CA ALA A 104 -19.09 -0.11 1.01
C ALA A 104 -19.84 -1.23 1.77
N GLN A 105 -20.40 -0.90 2.94
CA GLN A 105 -21.28 -1.81 3.68
C GLN A 105 -22.61 -2.00 2.98
#